data_AF-A0A1M5R0I0-F1
#
_entry.id   AF-A0A1M5R0I0-F1
#
_cell.length_a   1.000
_cell.length_b   1.000
_cell.length_c   1.000
_cell.angle_alpha   90.00
_cell.angle_beta   90.00
_cell.angle_gamma   90.00
#
_symmetry.space_group_name_H-M   'P 1'
#
loop_
_entity.id
_entity.type
_entity.pdbx_description
1 polymer ?
#
loop_
_entity_poly.entity_id
_entity_poly.type
_entity_poly.pdbx_seq_one_letter_code
_entity_poly.pdbx_strand_id
1 'polypeptide(L)'
;MSEATDWVEQARRLVAGLGLQGLDLQGLGLQGRGLQGPGLQGRPDGDGHVPGGDCRWCPVCQVAAVVRRPEVSEALADALTSAATALRAMAAAAAAAEEERRTAPEQPEQPASAPPPPAPPVQHIEIA
;
A
#
# COMPACT_ATOMS: atom_id res chain seq x y z
N MET A 1 10.21 15.92 8.28
CA MET A 1 10.21 14.53 7.76
C MET A 1 8.92 13.77 8.13
N SER A 2 7.82 14.44 8.49
CA SER A 2 6.63 13.79 9.06
C SER A 2 5.55 13.43 8.03
N GLU A 3 5.35 14.27 7.00
CA GLU A 3 4.34 14.02 5.95
C GLU A 3 4.54 12.69 5.19
N ALA A 4 5.79 12.29 4.95
CA ALA A 4 6.10 11.03 4.29
C ALA A 4 5.66 9.80 5.12
N THR A 5 5.68 9.92 6.45
CA THR A 5 5.26 8.86 7.38
C THR A 5 3.74 8.83 7.53
N ASP A 6 3.08 9.99 7.49
CA ASP A 6 1.63 10.11 7.63
C ASP A 6 0.88 9.48 6.45
N TRP A 7 1.36 9.69 5.22
CA TRP A 7 0.79 9.08 4.02
C TRP A 7 0.94 7.55 4.02
N VAL A 8 2.09 7.03 4.50
CA VAL A 8 2.34 5.58 4.61
C VAL A 8 1.38 4.95 5.61
N GLU A 9 1.15 5.61 6.74
CA GLU A 9 0.22 5.13 7.76
C GLU A 9 -1.24 5.21 7.27
N GLN A 10 -1.58 6.23 6.48
CA GLN A 10 -2.89 6.37 5.85
C GLN A 10 -3.13 5.28 4.79
N ALA A 11 -2.12 4.97 3.97
CA ALA A 11 -2.15 3.85 3.03
C ALA A 11 -2.30 2.51 3.76
N ARG A 12 -1.58 2.31 4.87
CA ARG A 12 -1.66 1.10 5.70
C ARG A 12 -3.04 0.89 6.29
N ARG A 13 -3.68 1.96 6.78
CA ARG A 13 -5.06 1.93 7.30
C ARG A 13 -6.09 1.64 6.21
N LEU A 14 -5.90 2.19 5.01
CA LEU A 14 -6.72 1.87 3.85
C LEU A 14 -6.62 0.38 3.48
N VAL A 15 -5.40 -0.16 3.38
CA VAL A 15 -5.16 -1.59 3.10
C VAL A 15 -5.73 -2.49 4.19
N ALA A 16 -5.56 -2.13 5.45
CA ALA A 16 -6.14 -2.86 6.58
C ALA A 16 -7.68 -2.85 6.54
N GLY A 17 -8.28 -1.72 6.18
CA GLY A 17 -9.74 -1.58 6.01
C GLY A 17 -10.30 -2.28 4.77
N LEU A 18 -9.50 -2.42 3.71
CA LEU A 18 -9.88 -3.06 2.45
C LEU A 18 -9.70 -4.58 2.43
N GLY A 19 -8.76 -5.15 3.21
CA GLY A 19 -8.27 -6.48 2.82
C GLY A 19 -7.50 -7.32 3.82
N LEU A 20 -7.67 -7.17 5.13
CA LEU A 20 -7.18 -8.19 6.08
C LEU A 20 -8.23 -8.72 7.04
N GLN A 21 -9.36 -8.03 7.21
CA GLN A 21 -10.52 -8.53 7.96
C GLN A 21 -11.54 -9.23 7.05
N GLY A 22 -11.61 -8.84 5.77
CA GLY A 22 -12.48 -9.47 4.75
C GLY A 22 -11.77 -10.53 3.89
N LEU A 23 -10.44 -10.50 3.85
CA LEU A 23 -9.59 -11.56 3.31
C LEU A 23 -9.11 -12.42 4.47
N ASP A 24 -10.05 -13.02 5.21
CA ASP A 24 -9.67 -14.17 6.00
C ASP A 24 -9.13 -15.22 5.00
N LEU A 25 -7.86 -15.58 5.12
CA LEU A 25 -7.24 -16.66 4.33
C LEU A 25 -7.97 -18.00 4.52
N GLN A 26 -8.85 -18.10 5.52
CA GLN A 26 -9.79 -19.21 5.72
C GLN A 26 -10.99 -19.12 4.75
N GLY A 27 -11.43 -17.92 4.36
CA GLY A 27 -12.52 -17.69 3.40
C GLY A 27 -12.13 -17.86 1.93
N LEU A 28 -10.82 -17.86 1.61
CA LEU A 28 -10.30 -18.10 0.27
C LEU A 28 -10.25 -19.58 -0.13
N GLY A 29 -10.69 -20.50 0.74
CA GLY A 29 -10.80 -21.94 0.42
C GLY A 29 -9.46 -22.60 0.05
N LEU A 30 -8.32 -21.95 0.34
CA LEU A 30 -6.98 -22.44 -0.02
C LEU A 30 -6.52 -23.62 0.86
N GLN A 31 -7.35 -24.12 1.78
CA GLN A 31 -7.10 -25.38 2.49
C GLN A 31 -7.56 -26.63 1.70
N GLY A 32 -8.19 -26.49 0.53
CA GLY A 32 -8.77 -27.61 -0.21
C GLY A 32 -8.05 -28.02 -1.50
N ARG A 33 -6.89 -27.44 -1.86
CA ARG A 33 -6.20 -27.80 -3.12
C ARG A 33 -5.32 -29.05 -2.96
N GLY A 34 -5.93 -30.11 -2.43
CA GLY A 34 -5.44 -31.48 -2.55
C GLY A 34 -5.81 -32.04 -3.91
N LEU A 35 -4.83 -32.63 -4.59
CA LEU A 35 -4.94 -33.36 -5.86
C LEU A 35 -6.09 -34.38 -5.85
N GLN A 36 -7.18 -34.15 -6.61
CA GLN A 36 -8.20 -35.14 -7.03
C GLN A 36 -9.05 -34.48 -8.14
N GLY A 37 -8.84 -34.69 -9.44
CA GLY A 37 -9.29 -35.86 -10.23
C GLY A 37 -10.51 -35.45 -11.09
N PRO A 38 -10.60 -35.79 -12.40
CA PRO A 38 -11.70 -35.35 -13.25
C PRO A 38 -12.94 -36.22 -13.04
N GLY A 39 -14.07 -35.56 -12.80
CA GLY A 39 -15.42 -36.14 -12.88
C GLY A 39 -16.07 -36.37 -11.54
N LEU A 40 -17.08 -35.56 -11.20
CA LEU A 40 -18.35 -35.99 -10.61
C LEU A 40 -19.42 -34.94 -10.92
N GLN A 41 -20.48 -35.38 -11.58
CA GLN A 41 -21.78 -34.70 -11.63
C GLN A 41 -22.33 -34.59 -10.19
N GLY A 42 -22.63 -33.37 -9.76
CA GLY A 42 -23.18 -33.07 -8.43
C GLY A 42 -24.15 -31.88 -8.48
N ARG A 43 -25.44 -32.23 -8.39
CA ARG A 43 -26.65 -31.51 -7.93
C ARG A 43 -26.63 -29.96 -7.76
N PRO A 44 -27.71 -29.24 -8.14
CA PRO A 44 -27.86 -27.82 -7.83
C PRO A 44 -28.35 -27.63 -6.38
N ASP A 45 -27.44 -27.81 -5.42
CA ASP A 45 -27.63 -27.30 -4.06
C ASP A 45 -26.78 -26.03 -3.94
N GLY A 46 -27.46 -24.88 -3.95
CA GLY A 46 -26.91 -23.55 -4.22
C GLY A 46 -26.16 -22.89 -3.07
N ASP A 47 -25.04 -23.46 -2.64
CA ASP A 47 -24.14 -22.83 -1.64
C ASP A 47 -22.63 -22.94 -1.98
N GLY A 48 -22.28 -23.38 -3.19
CA GLY A 48 -20.89 -23.44 -3.65
C GLY A 48 -20.48 -22.20 -4.43
N HIS A 49 -19.47 -21.46 -3.97
CA HIS A 49 -18.79 -20.47 -4.80
C HIS A 49 -18.05 -21.19 -5.93
N VAL A 50 -18.49 -21.01 -7.18
CA VAL A 50 -17.79 -21.52 -8.36
C VAL A 50 -16.68 -20.53 -8.73
N PRO A 51 -15.40 -20.94 -8.72
CA PRO A 51 -14.31 -20.08 -9.21
C PRO A 51 -14.54 -19.72 -10.68
N GLY A 52 -14.69 -18.43 -10.97
CA GLY A 52 -15.05 -17.93 -12.30
C GLY A 52 -16.55 -17.88 -12.59
N GLY A 53 -17.42 -18.28 -11.67
CA GLY A 53 -18.87 -18.09 -11.76
C GLY A 53 -19.31 -16.68 -11.33
N ASP A 54 -20.48 -16.26 -11.83
CA ASP A 54 -21.05 -14.92 -11.60
C ASP A 54 -21.79 -14.82 -10.26
N CYS A 55 -21.09 -15.05 -9.14
CA CYS A 55 -21.63 -14.81 -7.81
C CYS A 55 -21.80 -13.29 -7.57
N ARG A 56 -22.99 -12.76 -7.87
CA ARG A 56 -23.30 -11.32 -7.74
C ARG A 56 -23.39 -10.79 -6.29
N TRP A 57 -23.41 -11.67 -5.29
CA TRP A 57 -23.63 -11.32 -3.88
C TRP A 57 -22.37 -11.40 -3.01
N CYS A 58 -21.31 -12.06 -3.49
CA CYS A 58 -20.05 -12.17 -2.76
C CYS A 58 -19.16 -10.96 -3.04
N PRO A 59 -18.74 -10.17 -2.03
CA PRO A 59 -17.89 -8.99 -2.22
C PRO A 59 -16.57 -9.30 -2.95
N VAL A 60 -15.99 -10.48 -2.73
CA VAL A 60 -14.76 -10.92 -3.41
C VAL A 60 -14.98 -11.07 -4.91
N CYS A 61 -16.09 -11.69 -5.32
CA CYS A 61 -16.42 -11.87 -6.73
C CYS A 61 -16.77 -10.55 -7.42
N GLN A 62 -17.40 -9.63 -6.71
CA GLN A 62 -17.67 -8.29 -7.21
C GLN A 62 -16.37 -7.52 -7.49
N VAL A 63 -15.42 -7.54 -6.54
CA VAL A 63 -14.10 -6.92 -6.73
C VAL A 63 -13.34 -7.61 -7.86
N ALA A 64 -13.32 -8.95 -7.88
CA ALA A 64 -12.68 -9.71 -8.96
C ALA A 64 -13.33 -9.43 -10.33
N ALA A 65 -14.63 -9.15 -10.39
CA ALA A 65 -15.30 -8.76 -11.62
C ALA A 65 -14.87 -7.37 -12.10
N VAL A 66 -14.66 -6.41 -11.19
CA VAL A 66 -14.13 -5.07 -11.51
C VAL A 66 -12.69 -5.16 -11.99
N VAL A 67 -11.83 -5.92 -11.29
CA VAL A 67 -10.41 -6.07 -11.65
C VAL A 67 -10.24 -6.82 -12.98
N ARG A 68 -11.13 -7.76 -13.32
CA ARG A 68 -11.13 -8.48 -14.60
C ARG A 68 -11.61 -7.66 -15.79
N ARG A 69 -12.10 -6.42 -15.58
CA ARG A 69 -12.45 -5.55 -16.69
C ARG A 69 -11.17 -5.12 -17.41
N PRO A 70 -11.09 -5.28 -18.74
CA PRO A 70 -9.89 -4.95 -19.49
C PRO A 70 -9.48 -3.50 -19.27
N GLU A 71 -10.44 -2.57 -19.20
CA GLU A 71 -10.19 -1.15 -18.99
C GLU A 71 -9.53 -0.86 -17.63
N VAL A 72 -9.91 -1.61 -16.58
CA VAL A 72 -9.35 -1.46 -15.24
C VAL A 72 -7.95 -2.06 -15.18
N SER A 73 -7.75 -3.21 -15.81
CA SER A 73 -6.43 -3.85 -15.86
C SER A 73 -5.40 -3.03 -16.66
N GLU A 74 -5.82 -2.39 -17.75
CA GLU A 74 -4.99 -1.49 -18.54
C GLU A 74 -4.64 -0.23 -17.75
N ALA A 75 -5.63 0.44 -17.15
CA ALA A 75 -5.39 1.61 -16.31
C ALA A 75 -4.46 1.29 -15.12
N LEU A 76 -4.58 0.10 -14.53
CA LEU A 76 -3.68 -0.36 -13.47
C LEU A 76 -2.25 -0.57 -13.99
N ALA A 77 -2.08 -1.18 -15.16
CA ALA A 77 -0.76 -1.38 -15.77
C ALA A 77 -0.09 -0.04 -16.09
N ASP A 78 -0.83 0.94 -16.60
CA ASP A 78 -0.34 2.30 -16.87
C ASP A 78 0.06 3.01 -15.58
N ALA A 79 -0.78 2.92 -14.54
CA ALA A 79 -0.48 3.49 -13.23
C ALA A 79 0.80 2.89 -12.62
N LEU A 80 0.96 1.57 -12.69
CA LEU A 80 2.17 0.88 -12.22
C LEU A 80 3.41 1.27 -13.02
N THR A 81 3.28 1.44 -14.34
CA THR A 81 4.36 1.87 -15.22
C THR A 81 4.79 3.31 -14.91
N SER A 82 3.83 4.21 -14.68
CA SER A 82 4.08 5.59 -14.26
C SER A 82 4.78 5.64 -12.90
N ALA A 83 4.29 4.87 -11.92
CA ALA A 83 4.90 4.76 -10.60
C ALA A 83 6.35 4.24 -10.67
N ALA A 84 6.61 3.19 -11.46
CA ALA A 84 7.96 2.67 -11.66
C ALA A 84 8.90 3.72 -12.28
N THR A 85 8.38 4.57 -13.17
CA THR A 85 9.15 5.65 -13.80
C THR A 85 9.47 6.76 -12.80
N ALA A 86 8.51 7.17 -11.98
CA ALA A 86 8.73 8.12 -10.90
C ALA A 86 9.76 7.62 -9.88
N LEU A 87 9.68 6.34 -9.48
CA LEU A 87 10.64 5.72 -8.57
C LEU A 87 12.06 5.70 -9.15
N ARG A 88 12.23 5.39 -10.44
CA ARG A 88 13.54 5.46 -11.10
C ARG A 88 14.09 6.89 -11.15
N ALA A 89 13.24 7.88 -11.40
CA ALA A 89 13.65 9.29 -11.40
C ALA A 89 14.11 9.74 -10.01
N MET A 90 13.39 9.36 -8.95
CA MET A 90 13.81 9.66 -7.58
C MET A 90 15.11 8.95 -7.21
N ALA A 91 15.30 7.69 -7.61
CA ALA A 91 16.55 6.97 -7.38
C ALA A 91 17.74 7.60 -8.11
N ALA A 92 17.54 8.05 -9.35
CA ALA A 92 18.57 8.76 -10.11
C ALA A 92 18.93 10.12 -9.47
N ALA A 93 17.92 10.87 -9.02
CA ALA A 93 18.13 12.14 -8.31
C ALA A 93 18.88 11.94 -6.98
N ALA A 94 18.53 10.89 -6.22
CA ALA A 94 19.22 10.55 -4.98
C ALA A 94 20.69 10.17 -5.23
N ALA A 95 20.98 9.41 -6.29
CA ALA A 95 22.35 9.07 -6.67
C ALA A 95 23.18 10.29 -7.10
N ALA A 96 22.58 11.21 -7.87
CA ALA A 96 23.23 12.46 -8.27
C ALA A 96 23.55 13.36 -7.06
N ALA A 97 22.61 13.49 -6.12
CA ALA A 97 22.80 14.24 -4.89
C ALA A 97 23.87 13.64 -3.95
N GLU A 98 24.06 12.33 -4.00
CA GLU A 98 25.14 11.66 -3.26
C GLU A 98 26.51 11.91 -3.89
N GLU A 99 26.60 11.85 -5.21
CA GLU A 99 27.85 12.14 -5.94
C GLU A 99 28.25 13.61 -5.79
N GLU A 100 27.30 14.53 -5.81
CA GLU A 100 27.54 15.96 -5.53
C GLU A 100 28.00 16.19 -4.09
N ARG A 101 27.43 15.48 -3.10
CA ARG A 101 27.93 15.51 -1.72
C ARG A 101 29.35 14.96 -1.58
N ARG A 102 29.70 13.92 -2.34
CA ARG A 102 31.04 13.32 -2.31
C ARG A 102 32.10 14.23 -2.94
N THR A 103 31.72 15.03 -3.94
CA THR A 103 32.62 15.91 -4.69
C THR A 103 32.62 17.35 -4.18
N ALA A 104 31.67 17.71 -3.31
CA ALA A 104 31.64 19.01 -2.65
C ALA A 104 32.83 19.14 -1.68
N PRO A 105 33.62 20.24 -1.75
CA PRO A 105 34.64 20.52 -0.75
C PRO A 105 33.98 20.73 0.63
N GLU A 106 34.60 20.20 1.69
CA GLU A 106 34.22 20.45 3.08
C GLU A 106 34.02 21.97 3.28
N GLN A 107 32.78 22.39 3.47
CA GLN A 107 32.52 23.75 3.89
C GLN A 107 33.12 23.91 5.29
N PRO A 108 33.94 24.95 5.53
CA PRO A 108 34.43 25.22 6.87
C PRO A 108 33.23 25.37 7.80
N GLU A 109 33.26 24.60 8.89
CA GLU A 109 32.27 24.64 9.96
C GLU A 109 31.94 26.10 10.30
N GLN A 110 30.69 26.49 10.05
CA GLN A 110 30.17 27.75 10.55
C GLN A 110 30.32 27.76 12.07
N PRO A 111 30.97 28.77 12.66
CA PRO A 111 31.11 28.85 14.10
C PRO A 111 29.72 28.87 14.73
N ALA A 112 29.55 28.00 15.73
CA ALA A 112 28.31 27.79 16.47
C ALA A 112 27.62 29.13 16.77
N SER A 113 26.44 29.31 16.18
CA SER A 113 25.55 30.39 16.55
C SER A 113 25.27 30.31 18.05
N ALA A 114 25.30 31.48 18.69
CA ALA A 114 25.10 31.67 20.12
C ALA A 114 23.89 30.89 20.66
N PRO A 115 23.95 30.45 21.94
CA PRO A 115 22.87 29.67 22.54
C PRO A 115 21.52 30.41 22.42
N PRO A 116 20.44 29.69 22.08
CA PRO A 116 19.13 30.30 21.95
C PRO A 116 18.71 30.94 23.28
N PRO A 117 17.98 32.07 23.24
CA PRO A 117 17.48 32.71 24.45
C PRO A 117 16.57 31.74 25.23
N PRO A 118 16.52 31.85 26.57
CA PRO A 118 15.70 30.97 27.40
C PRO A 118 14.22 31.06 27.00
N ALA A 119 13.56 29.91 26.91
CA ALA A 119 12.15 29.84 26.55
C ALA A 119 11.27 30.59 27.57
N PRO A 120 10.22 31.29 27.13
CA PRO A 120 9.29 31.96 28.04
C PRO A 120 8.51 30.93 28.88
N PRO A 121 8.16 31.26 30.14
CA PRO A 121 7.40 30.36 30.99
C PRO A 121 5.99 30.15 30.42
N VAL A 122 5.60 28.89 30.24
CA VAL A 122 4.25 28.51 29.82
C VAL A 122 3.42 28.18 31.06
N GLN A 123 2.28 28.87 31.22
CA GLN A 123 1.34 28.57 32.31
C GLN A 123 0.41 27.44 31.89
N HIS A 124 0.36 26.37 32.69
CA HIS A 124 -0.56 25.25 32.51
C HIS A 124 -1.83 25.52 33.30
N ILE A 125 -2.99 25.45 32.63
CA ILE A 125 -4.30 25.51 33.27
C ILE A 125 -4.84 24.08 33.29
N GLU A 126 -5.04 23.52 34.48
CA GLU A 126 -5.71 22.23 34.64
C GLU A 126 -7.21 22.40 34.42
N ILE A 127 -7.79 21.51 33.62
CA ILE A 127 -9.22 21.42 33.38
C ILE A 127 -9.71 20.18 34.13
N ALA A 128 -10.56 20.40 35.14
CA ALA A 128 -11.20 19.36 35.95
C ALA A 128 -12.49 18.83 35.32
#